data_AF-A0AA96MAL4-F1
#
_entry.id   AF-A0AA96MAL4-F1
#
_cell.length_a   1.000
_cell.length_b   1.000
_cell.length_c   1.000
_cell.angle_alpha   90.00
_cell.angle_beta   90.00
_cell.angle_gamma   90.00
#
_symmetry.space_group_name_H-M   'P 1'
#
loop_
_entity.id
_entity.type
_entity.pdbx_description
1 polymer ?
#
loop_
_entity_poly.entity_id
_entity_poly.type
_entity_poly.pdbx_seq_one_letter_code
_entity_poly.pdbx_strand_id
1 'polypeptide(L)'
;MLKMTAAQNLLQIIECFGVRRFIARNTNGVPIRFYFVPYGNRSMNAAYFPHIHLVVIYKNDLDSSSNPEYIFMHELGHVVQVHMTKGLTIVPSSFKEAVRGAFKPCSDEMLAEVFADCFSVAVMKGTSFEEKNPFCTTFLQEHQALLRDYFSSIAKVR
;
A
#
# COMPACT_ATOMS: atom_id res chain seq x y z
N MET A 1 13.18 -5.22 -10.90
CA MET A 1 12.03 -4.53 -11.55
C MET A 1 10.76 -5.33 -11.33
N LEU A 2 9.62 -4.68 -11.04
CA LEU A 2 8.34 -5.37 -10.92
C LEU A 2 7.94 -5.99 -12.26
N LYS A 3 7.63 -7.29 -12.28
CA LYS A 3 7.09 -7.95 -13.47
C LYS A 3 5.61 -7.58 -13.64
N MET A 4 5.17 -7.35 -14.88
CA MET A 4 3.76 -7.03 -15.17
C MET A 4 2.80 -8.11 -14.64
N THR A 5 3.17 -9.39 -14.76
CA THR A 5 2.39 -10.52 -14.23
C THR A 5 2.27 -10.47 -12.71
N ALA A 6 3.32 -10.08 -11.99
CA ALA A 6 3.26 -9.91 -10.54
C ALA A 6 2.33 -8.75 -10.15
N ALA A 7 2.43 -7.61 -10.86
CA ALA A 7 1.52 -6.48 -10.64
C ALA A 7 0.05 -6.85 -10.86
N GLN A 8 -0.25 -7.59 -11.93
CA GLN A 8 -1.60 -8.08 -12.23
C GLN A 8 -2.13 -9.02 -11.13
N ASN A 9 -1.31 -9.96 -10.66
CA ASN A 9 -1.70 -10.88 -9.59
C ASN A 9 -1.94 -10.14 -8.27
N LEU A 10 -1.10 -9.16 -7.93
CA LEU A 10 -1.30 -8.31 -6.75
C LEU A 10 -2.61 -7.52 -6.86
N LEU A 11 -2.89 -6.90 -8.01
CA LEU A 11 -4.16 -6.21 -8.24
C LEU A 11 -5.36 -7.15 -8.10
N GLN A 12 -5.27 -8.41 -8.55
CA GLN A 12 -6.32 -9.41 -8.36
C GLN A 12 -6.53 -9.76 -6.88
N ILE A 13 -5.46 -9.90 -6.10
CA ILE A 13 -5.56 -10.18 -4.65
C ILE A 13 -6.25 -9.01 -3.94
N ILE A 14 -5.92 -7.78 -4.32
CA ILE A 14 -6.52 -6.57 -3.75
C ILE A 14 -8.04 -6.51 -3.98
N GLU A 15 -8.55 -7.06 -5.08
CA GLU A 15 -10.00 -7.13 -5.33
C GLU A 15 -10.74 -7.87 -4.21
N CYS A 16 -10.12 -8.86 -3.56
CA CYS A 16 -10.70 -9.57 -2.42
C CYS A 16 -10.96 -8.67 -1.20
N PHE A 17 -10.26 -7.54 -1.11
CA PHE A 17 -10.46 -6.55 -0.06
C PHE A 17 -11.54 -5.53 -0.42
N GLY A 18 -12.10 -5.56 -1.64
CA GLY A 18 -13.14 -4.62 -2.10
C GLY A 18 -12.67 -3.16 -2.24
N VAL A 19 -11.36 -2.93 -2.22
CA VAL A 19 -10.76 -1.58 -2.26
C VAL A 19 -10.59 -1.04 -3.69
N ARG A 20 -11.01 -1.78 -4.72
CA ARG A 20 -10.96 -1.34 -6.13
C ARG A 20 -11.55 0.05 -6.32
N ARG A 21 -12.66 0.35 -5.65
CA ARG A 21 -13.32 1.67 -5.73
C ARG A 21 -12.44 2.83 -5.26
N PHE A 22 -11.51 2.56 -4.33
CA PHE A 22 -10.58 3.56 -3.81
C PHE A 22 -9.38 3.76 -4.74
N ILE A 23 -9.03 2.72 -5.52
CA ILE A 23 -7.83 2.69 -6.37
C ILE A 23 -8.15 3.03 -7.82
N ALA A 24 -9.33 2.69 -8.33
CA ALA A 24 -9.61 2.77 -9.76
C ALA A 24 -9.63 4.21 -10.29
N ARG A 25 -10.12 5.14 -9.48
CA ARG A 25 -10.16 6.58 -9.79
C ARG A 25 -9.89 7.42 -8.55
N ASN A 26 -9.24 8.56 -8.74
CA ASN A 26 -9.12 9.57 -7.69
C ASN A 26 -10.42 10.40 -7.57
N THR A 27 -10.41 11.38 -6.66
CA THR A 27 -11.54 12.30 -6.42
C THR A 27 -11.97 13.11 -7.63
N ASN A 28 -11.06 13.31 -8.58
CA ASN A 28 -11.30 14.08 -9.79
C ASN A 28 -11.72 13.17 -10.95
N GLY A 29 -11.99 11.89 -10.69
CA GLY A 29 -12.37 10.90 -11.69
C GLY A 29 -11.22 10.44 -12.60
N VAL A 30 -9.98 10.82 -12.31
CA VAL A 30 -8.81 10.39 -13.11
C VAL A 30 -8.55 8.91 -12.83
N PRO A 31 -8.39 8.04 -13.86
CA PRO A 31 -8.10 6.63 -13.66
C PRO A 31 -6.66 6.39 -13.22
N ILE A 32 -6.42 5.34 -12.44
CA ILE A 32 -5.06 5.04 -11.97
C ILE A 32 -4.17 4.61 -13.12
N ARG A 33 -2.93 5.10 -13.08
CA ARG A 33 -1.89 4.74 -14.04
C ARG A 33 -0.68 4.22 -13.29
N PHE A 34 -0.02 3.25 -13.91
CA PHE A 34 1.22 2.67 -13.43
C PHE A 34 2.31 2.93 -14.45
N TYR A 35 3.45 3.47 -13.99
CA TYR A 35 4.59 3.70 -14.86
C TYR A 35 5.81 2.99 -14.29
N PHE A 36 6.29 1.98 -15.03
CA PHE A 36 7.44 1.17 -14.68
C PHE A 36 8.67 1.74 -15.36
N VAL A 37 9.52 2.40 -14.58
CA VAL A 37 10.72 3.07 -15.10
C VAL A 37 11.88 2.07 -15.09
N PRO A 38 12.50 1.77 -16.24
CA PRO A 38 13.52 0.73 -16.33
C PRO A 38 14.90 1.17 -15.83
N TYR A 39 15.00 2.35 -15.22
CA TYR A 39 16.22 2.92 -14.68
C TYR A 39 16.10 3.05 -13.17
N GLY A 40 17.21 2.78 -12.47
CA GLY A 40 17.28 2.97 -11.04
C GLY A 40 17.46 4.43 -10.69
N ASN A 41 16.82 4.84 -9.61
CA ASN A 41 16.99 6.15 -9.02
C ASN A 41 17.51 5.97 -7.59
N ARG A 42 18.70 6.52 -7.30
CA ARG A 42 19.34 6.40 -5.97
C ARG A 42 18.54 7.04 -4.84
N SER A 43 17.69 8.02 -5.15
CA SER A 43 16.91 8.75 -4.16
C SER A 43 15.44 8.34 -4.10
N MET A 44 14.96 7.49 -5.01
CA MET A 44 13.54 7.11 -5.08
C MET A 44 13.35 5.68 -5.61
N ASN A 45 12.63 4.86 -4.85
CA ASN A 45 12.25 3.51 -5.28
C ASN A 45 10.88 3.50 -5.98
N ALA A 46 9.94 4.27 -5.46
CA ALA A 46 8.63 4.51 -6.04
C ALA A 46 8.04 5.83 -5.52
N ALA A 47 6.93 6.25 -6.12
CA ALA A 47 6.09 7.33 -5.61
C ALA A 47 4.69 7.30 -6.21
N TYR A 48 3.72 7.67 -5.38
CA TYR A 48 2.37 8.01 -5.80
C TYR A 48 2.21 9.54 -5.97
N PHE A 49 1.66 9.95 -7.12
CA PHE A 49 1.33 11.33 -7.46
C PHE A 49 -0.20 11.51 -7.52
N PRO A 50 -0.87 12.01 -6.46
CA PRO A 50 -2.32 11.97 -6.36
C PRO A 50 -3.07 12.83 -7.39
N HIS A 51 -2.53 14.01 -7.73
CA HIS A 51 -3.18 14.94 -8.65
C HIS A 51 -3.39 14.35 -10.04
N ILE A 52 -2.46 13.51 -10.48
CA ILE A 52 -2.51 12.81 -11.76
C ILE A 52 -2.81 11.31 -11.60
N HIS A 53 -3.10 10.86 -10.38
CA HIS A 53 -3.38 9.48 -10.04
C HIS A 53 -2.41 8.47 -10.68
N LEU A 54 -1.12 8.71 -10.45
CA LEU A 54 -0.02 7.97 -11.07
C LEU A 54 0.85 7.34 -10.00
N VAL A 55 1.07 6.03 -10.09
CA VAL A 55 2.10 5.33 -9.32
C VAL A 55 3.29 5.07 -10.23
N VAL A 56 4.46 5.56 -9.84
CA VAL A 56 5.72 5.35 -10.56
C VAL A 56 6.57 4.37 -9.78
N ILE A 57 7.01 3.29 -10.43
CA ILE A 57 7.88 2.26 -9.83
C ILE A 57 9.20 2.28 -10.59
N TYR A 58 10.30 2.55 -9.89
CA TYR A 58 11.63 2.56 -10.46
C TYR A 58 12.28 1.17 -10.38
N LYS A 59 13.28 0.94 -11.24
CA LYS A 59 14.08 -0.27 -11.18
C LYS A 59 15.07 -0.18 -10.02
N ASN A 60 14.77 -0.80 -8.89
CA ASN A 60 15.69 -0.80 -7.76
C ASN A 60 16.70 -1.97 -7.83
N ASP A 61 17.74 -1.81 -8.65
CA ASP A 61 18.87 -2.77 -8.72
C ASP A 61 20.01 -2.41 -7.74
N LEU A 62 19.88 -1.29 -7.03
CA LEU A 62 20.92 -0.75 -6.16
C LEU A 62 20.82 -1.29 -4.73
N ASP A 63 19.65 -1.82 -4.36
CA ASP A 63 19.39 -2.46 -3.09
C ASP A 63 18.88 -3.89 -3.33
N SER A 64 19.73 -4.88 -3.03
CA SER A 64 19.41 -6.31 -3.19
C SER A 64 18.35 -6.81 -2.21
N SER A 65 18.06 -6.05 -1.15
CA SER A 65 16.98 -6.34 -0.20
C SER A 65 15.64 -5.74 -0.63
N SER A 66 15.64 -4.91 -1.66
CA SER A 66 14.42 -4.26 -2.16
C SER A 66 13.51 -5.23 -2.90
N ASN A 67 12.25 -5.29 -2.48
CA ASN A 67 11.24 -6.13 -3.11
C ASN A 67 10.23 -5.26 -3.87
N PRO A 68 10.22 -5.30 -5.22
CA PRO A 68 9.38 -4.42 -6.01
C PRO A 68 7.88 -4.72 -5.83
N GLU A 69 7.50 -5.96 -5.49
CA GLU A 69 6.13 -6.35 -5.16
C GLU A 69 5.62 -5.65 -3.90
N TYR A 70 6.45 -5.60 -2.84
CA TYR A 70 6.12 -4.88 -1.61
C TYR A 70 6.02 -3.37 -1.88
N ILE A 71 7.00 -2.79 -2.56
CA ILE A 71 7.01 -1.35 -2.88
C ILE A 71 5.73 -0.96 -3.64
N PHE A 72 5.36 -1.75 -4.65
CA PHE A 72 4.13 -1.54 -5.40
C PHE A 72 2.89 -1.54 -4.51
N MET A 73 2.81 -2.50 -3.58
CA MET A 73 1.70 -2.59 -2.64
C MET A 73 1.66 -1.44 -1.63
N HIS A 74 2.82 -1.00 -1.16
CA HIS A 74 2.95 0.16 -0.29
C HIS A 74 2.39 1.42 -0.98
N GLU A 75 2.79 1.71 -2.23
CA GLU A 75 2.25 2.85 -2.97
C GLU A 75 0.73 2.77 -3.18
N LEU A 76 0.18 1.58 -3.39
CA LEU A 76 -1.28 1.39 -3.44
C LEU A 76 -1.95 1.64 -2.08
N GLY A 77 -1.24 1.43 -0.98
CA GLY A 77 -1.68 1.85 0.35
C GLY A 77 -1.88 3.36 0.45
N HIS A 78 -0.92 4.15 -0.06
CA HIS A 78 -1.06 5.61 -0.17
C HIS A 78 -2.23 6.02 -1.06
N VAL A 79 -2.46 5.29 -2.16
CA VAL A 79 -3.64 5.53 -3.01
C VAL A 79 -4.93 5.39 -2.20
N VAL A 80 -5.07 4.29 -1.45
CA VAL A 80 -6.26 4.03 -0.62
C VAL A 80 -6.40 5.09 0.47
N GLN A 81 -5.32 5.40 1.18
CA GLN A 81 -5.27 6.43 2.23
C GLN A 81 -5.73 7.78 1.72
N VAL A 82 -5.08 8.32 0.68
CA VAL A 82 -5.44 9.63 0.10
C VAL A 82 -6.87 9.62 -0.43
N HIS A 83 -7.35 8.51 -1.00
CA HIS A 83 -8.73 8.42 -1.43
C HIS A 83 -9.70 8.57 -0.26
N MET A 84 -9.43 7.91 0.87
CA MET A 84 -10.31 7.95 2.04
C MET A 84 -10.31 9.31 2.75
N THR A 85 -9.14 9.94 2.86
CA THR A 85 -8.95 11.11 3.75
C THR A 85 -8.83 12.44 3.02
N LYS A 86 -8.56 12.41 1.71
CA LYS A 86 -8.26 13.57 0.87
C LYS A 86 -7.00 14.34 1.29
N GLY A 87 -6.18 13.79 2.20
CA GLY A 87 -4.96 14.42 2.70
C GLY A 87 -3.76 13.49 2.52
N LEU A 88 -2.61 14.05 2.16
CA LEU A 88 -1.37 13.30 1.94
C LEU A 88 -0.79 12.68 3.22
N THR A 89 -0.98 13.36 4.34
CA THR A 89 -0.44 12.95 5.64
C THR A 89 -1.54 12.47 6.60
N ILE A 90 -2.79 12.38 6.11
CA ILE A 90 -3.94 12.07 6.96
C ILE A 90 -4.33 10.62 6.74
N VAL A 91 -4.42 9.85 7.83
CA VAL A 91 -4.99 8.50 7.85
C VAL A 91 -6.40 8.52 8.45
N PRO A 92 -7.28 7.55 8.12
CA PRO A 92 -8.60 7.46 8.72
C PRO A 92 -8.54 7.38 10.25
N SER A 93 -9.44 8.07 10.96
CA SER A 93 -9.52 7.98 12.43
C SER A 93 -9.73 6.54 12.91
N SER A 94 -10.55 5.78 12.18
CA SER A 94 -10.78 4.35 12.44
C SER A 94 -9.51 3.51 12.33
N PHE A 95 -8.55 3.89 11.49
CA PHE A 95 -7.24 3.25 11.46
C PHE A 95 -6.47 3.55 12.74
N LYS A 96 -6.41 4.83 13.14
CA LYS A 96 -5.73 5.27 14.38
C LYS A 96 -6.26 4.52 15.60
N GLU A 97 -7.57 4.26 15.64
CA GLU A 97 -8.23 3.45 16.68
C GLU A 97 -7.86 1.97 16.57
N ALA A 98 -7.93 1.38 15.38
CA ALA A 98 -7.65 -0.04 15.16
C ALA A 98 -6.21 -0.43 15.54
N VAL A 99 -5.24 0.46 15.30
CA VAL A 99 -3.82 0.20 15.59
C VAL A 99 -3.34 0.82 16.90
N ARG A 100 -4.27 1.32 17.73
CA ARG A 100 -3.93 1.95 19.01
C ARG A 100 -3.16 0.98 19.90
N GLY A 101 -1.93 1.34 20.26
CA GLY A 101 -1.05 0.52 21.08
C GLY A 101 -0.19 -0.48 20.32
N ALA A 102 -0.45 -0.71 19.02
CA ALA A 102 0.39 -1.57 18.17
C ALA A 102 1.67 -0.87 17.70
N PHE A 103 1.63 0.46 17.55
CA PHE A 103 2.75 1.28 17.12
C PHE A 103 3.10 2.37 18.13
N LYS A 104 4.38 2.77 18.17
CA LYS A 104 4.82 3.93 18.93
C LYS A 104 4.20 5.20 18.34
N PRO A 105 3.88 6.22 19.17
CA PRO A 105 3.46 7.52 18.67
C PRO A 105 4.47 8.08 17.66
N CYS A 106 3.98 8.58 16.53
CA CYS A 106 4.79 9.14 15.45
C CYS A 106 4.08 10.35 14.81
N SER A 107 4.77 11.06 13.91
CA SER A 107 4.19 12.16 13.15
C SER A 107 3.10 11.67 12.20
N ASP A 108 2.20 12.56 11.77
CA ASP A 108 1.16 12.21 10.79
C ASP A 108 1.75 11.73 9.46
N GLU A 109 2.86 12.31 9.01
CA GLU A 109 3.62 11.84 7.84
C GLU A 109 4.08 10.39 8.00
N MET A 110 4.71 10.06 9.13
CA MET A 110 5.14 8.69 9.43
C MET A 110 3.94 7.75 9.54
N LEU A 111 2.81 8.23 10.07
CA LEU A 111 1.62 7.42 10.21
C LEU A 111 0.98 7.07 8.86
N ALA A 112 1.10 7.93 7.85
CA ALA A 112 0.69 7.62 6.48
C ALA A 112 1.56 6.50 5.88
N GLU A 113 2.87 6.53 6.10
CA GLU A 113 3.78 5.44 5.72
C GLU A 113 3.43 4.13 6.44
N VAL A 114 3.17 4.18 7.74
CA VAL A 114 2.73 3.02 8.53
C VAL A 114 1.41 2.47 8.00
N PHE A 115 0.47 3.32 7.58
CA PHE A 115 -0.78 2.87 6.95
C PHE A 115 -0.50 2.10 5.66
N ALA A 116 0.37 2.63 4.80
CA ALA A 116 0.75 1.99 3.55
C ALA A 116 1.44 0.64 3.78
N ASP A 117 2.36 0.55 4.75
CA ASP A 117 2.97 -0.70 5.16
C ASP A 117 1.95 -1.69 5.71
N CYS A 118 1.05 -1.25 6.59
CA CYS A 118 -0.01 -2.10 7.14
C CYS A 118 -0.94 -2.64 6.04
N PHE A 119 -1.29 -1.82 5.06
CA PHE A 119 -2.07 -2.23 3.90
C PHE A 119 -1.33 -3.30 3.10
N SER A 120 -0.04 -3.11 2.84
CA SER A 120 0.78 -4.08 2.12
C SER A 120 0.83 -5.43 2.84
N VAL A 121 0.93 -5.43 4.18
CA VAL A 121 0.93 -6.64 5.01
C VAL A 121 -0.42 -7.35 4.92
N ALA A 122 -1.51 -6.61 5.09
CA ALA A 122 -2.86 -7.17 5.04
C ALA A 122 -3.13 -7.90 3.72
N VAL A 123 -2.73 -7.30 2.60
CA VAL A 123 -2.94 -7.84 1.25
C VAL A 123 -2.03 -9.03 0.96
N MET A 124 -0.73 -8.92 1.28
CA MET A 124 0.27 -9.91 0.86
C MET A 124 0.31 -11.15 1.78
N LYS A 125 -0.16 -11.03 3.03
CA LYS A 125 -0.17 -12.14 3.98
C LYS A 125 -1.05 -13.30 3.52
N GLY A 126 -0.53 -14.53 3.61
CA GLY A 126 -1.20 -15.76 3.18
C GLY A 126 -1.23 -15.94 1.66
N THR A 127 -0.41 -15.21 0.92
CA THR A 127 -0.32 -15.29 -0.54
C THR A 127 1.09 -15.70 -0.98
N SER A 128 1.29 -15.99 -2.27
CA SER A 128 2.61 -16.25 -2.84
C SER A 128 3.58 -15.06 -2.76
N PHE A 129 3.09 -13.88 -2.36
CA PHE A 129 3.90 -12.67 -2.18
C PHE A 129 4.32 -12.42 -0.73
N GLU A 130 3.88 -13.23 0.23
CA GLU A 130 4.15 -13.00 1.66
C GLU A 130 5.64 -12.81 1.96
N GLU A 131 6.49 -13.68 1.42
CA GLU A 131 7.95 -13.64 1.61
C GLU A 131 8.63 -12.41 0.97
N LYS A 132 7.92 -11.68 0.11
CA LYS A 132 8.40 -10.45 -0.53
C LYS A 132 8.15 -9.21 0.33
N ASN A 133 7.35 -9.32 1.38
CA ASN A 133 7.03 -8.22 2.27
C ASN A 133 7.84 -8.35 3.58
N PRO A 134 8.79 -7.44 3.86
CA PRO A 134 9.62 -7.54 5.07
C PRO A 134 8.82 -7.39 6.37
N PHE A 135 7.62 -6.80 6.31
CA PHE A 135 6.77 -6.62 7.48
C PHE A 135 5.88 -7.82 7.77
N CYS A 136 5.68 -8.74 6.81
CA CYS A 136 4.91 -9.97 7.05
C CYS A 136 5.57 -10.92 8.06
N THR A 137 6.88 -10.81 8.26
CA THR A 137 7.63 -11.55 9.30
C THR A 137 7.89 -10.72 10.56
N THR A 138 7.83 -9.40 10.44
CA THR A 138 8.10 -8.47 11.55
C THR A 138 6.87 -8.28 12.46
N PHE A 139 5.66 -8.27 11.90
CA PHE A 139 4.44 -8.04 12.69
C PHE A 139 4.01 -9.32 13.42
N LEU A 140 3.48 -9.17 14.65
CA LEU A 140 2.85 -10.29 15.37
C LEU A 140 1.63 -10.81 14.58
N GLN A 141 1.37 -12.12 14.63
CA GLN A 141 0.25 -12.73 13.89
C GLN A 141 -1.10 -12.09 14.22
N GLU A 142 -1.33 -11.75 15.49
CA GLU A 142 -2.55 -11.07 15.94
C GLU A 142 -2.75 -9.69 15.29
N HIS A 143 -1.67 -8.92 15.12
CA HIS A 143 -1.71 -7.64 14.40
C HIS A 143 -2.02 -7.86 12.93
N GLN A 144 -1.48 -8.91 12.31
CA GLN A 144 -1.73 -9.21 10.90
C GLN A 144 -3.21 -9.57 10.64
N ALA A 145 -3.82 -10.37 11.52
CA ALA A 145 -5.24 -10.68 11.45
C ALA A 145 -6.10 -9.41 11.60
N LEU A 146 -5.79 -8.58 12.60
CA LEU A 146 -6.48 -7.31 12.82
C LEU A 146 -6.40 -6.38 11.60
N LEU A 147 -5.22 -6.27 10.98
CA LEU A 147 -5.05 -5.45 9.77
C LEU A 147 -5.86 -5.97 8.60
N ARG A 148 -5.87 -7.31 8.40
CA ARG A 148 -6.68 -7.94 7.35
C ARG A 148 -8.16 -7.63 7.53
N ASP A 149 -8.67 -7.77 8.75
CA ASP A 149 -10.07 -7.49 9.09
C ASP A 149 -10.40 -6.00 8.90
N TYR A 150 -9.52 -5.10 9.38
CA TYR A 150 -9.67 -3.67 9.18
C TYR A 150 -9.81 -3.32 7.69
N PHE A 151 -8.84 -3.70 6.85
CA PHE A 151 -8.85 -3.36 5.43
C PHE A 151 -9.96 -4.06 4.64
N SER A 152 -10.43 -5.22 5.11
CA SER A 152 -11.61 -5.87 4.53
C SER A 152 -12.93 -5.19 4.93
N SER A 153 -12.96 -4.49 6.08
CA SER A 153 -14.15 -3.81 6.59
C SER A 153 -14.38 -2.44 5.93
N ILE A 154 -13.31 -1.69 5.62
CA ILE A 154 -13.42 -0.35 5.02
C ILE A 154 -14.08 -0.36 3.63
N ALA A 155 -14.01 -1.49 2.92
CA ALA A 155 -14.69 -1.67 1.65
C ALA A 155 -16.21 -1.93 1.79
N LYS A 156 -16.69 -2.30 2.98
CA LYS A 156 -18.10 -2.61 3.24
C LYS A 156 -18.91 -1.41 3.70
N VAL A 157 -18.25 -0.34 4.17
CA VAL A 157 -18.93 0.91 4.57
C VAL A 157 -19.49 1.59 3.31
N ARG A 158 -20.82 1.74 3.26
CA ARG A 158 -21.59 2.33 2.16
C ARG A 158 -21.74 3.83 2.34
#